data_AF-A0A0D2KG98-F1
#
_entry.id   AF-A0A0D2KG98-F1
#
_cell.length_a   1.000
_cell.length_b   1.000
_cell.length_c   1.000
_cell.angle_alpha   90.00
_cell.angle_beta   90.00
_cell.angle_gamma   90.00
#
_symmetry.space_group_name_H-M   'P 1'
#
loop_
_entity.id
_entity.type
_entity.pdbx_description
1 polymer ?
#
loop_
_entity_poly.entity_id
_entity_poly.type
_entity_poly.pdbx_seq_one_letter_code
_entity_poly.pdbx_strand_id
1 'polypeptide(L)'
;MGARALAAALAAVHLLSAHPAAAVLNSPGFNVPRSVDAALRRSTPAFNPDVEALQKRMENIAFLLRIPQRKPWGSMAADIEASLKLFEDRPRLLRGVPLSQLAVGEALLDDAAARLKQLELAVRTQQPDFAGVRVSDVLKAVARLEVLQAPGLPYTLPKDLASTYPRLAGRAIVRLTLEKSDGALAFVDAKAGGLTKQGVVELTLDGYSAPISAG
;
A
#
# COMPACT_ATOMS: atom_id res chain seq x y z
N MET A 1 1.86 -29.62 39.82
CA MET A 1 1.30 -29.58 38.44
C MET A 1 -0.08 -28.94 38.53
N GLY A 2 -0.29 -27.71 38.03
CA GLY A 2 -1.62 -27.08 38.18
C GLY A 2 -1.83 -25.64 37.71
N ALA A 3 -0.79 -24.91 37.25
CA ALA A 3 -0.93 -23.48 36.92
C ALA A 3 -0.94 -23.16 35.41
N ARG A 4 -0.74 -24.14 34.52
CA ARG A 4 -0.62 -23.90 33.07
C ARG A 4 -1.94 -24.03 32.29
N ALA A 5 -3.02 -24.52 32.90
CA ALA A 5 -4.30 -24.72 32.24
C ALA A 5 -5.23 -23.49 32.25
N LEU A 6 -5.03 -22.53 33.17
CA LEU A 6 -5.92 -21.38 33.30
C LEU A 6 -5.68 -20.27 32.26
N ALA A 7 -4.46 -20.13 31.73
CA ALA A 7 -4.15 -19.06 30.77
C ALA A 7 -4.76 -19.31 29.38
N ALA A 8 -4.92 -20.59 28.98
CA ALA A 8 -5.55 -20.94 27.71
C ALA A 8 -7.08 -20.74 27.72
N ALA A 9 -7.71 -20.83 28.90
CA ALA A 9 -9.15 -20.65 29.04
C ALA A 9 -9.58 -19.16 28.96
N LEU A 10 -8.77 -18.23 29.46
CA LEU A 10 -9.10 -16.79 29.39
C LEU A 10 -8.98 -16.21 27.97
N ALA A 11 -8.08 -16.73 27.13
CA ALA A 11 -7.97 -16.32 25.73
C ALA A 11 -9.17 -16.78 24.89
N ALA A 12 -9.81 -17.89 25.25
CA ALA A 12 -10.98 -18.39 24.55
C ALA A 12 -12.24 -17.58 24.85
N VAL A 13 -12.42 -17.08 26.08
CA VAL A 13 -13.66 -16.39 26.49
C VAL A 13 -13.86 -15.04 25.80
N HIS A 14 -12.79 -14.35 25.39
CA HIS A 14 -12.91 -13.07 24.66
C HIS A 14 -13.21 -13.22 23.16
N LEU A 15 -13.15 -14.43 22.60
CA LEU A 15 -13.51 -14.68 21.20
C LEU A 15 -15.01 -14.96 21.02
N LEU A 16 -15.76 -15.25 22.09
CA LEU A 16 -17.16 -15.67 22.01
C LEU A 16 -18.18 -14.52 21.95
N SER A 17 -17.76 -13.25 22.04
CA SER A 17 -18.69 -12.09 22.02
C SER A 17 -18.33 -11.01 21.00
N ALA A 18 -17.42 -11.30 20.07
CA ALA A 18 -17.20 -10.40 18.94
C ALA A 18 -18.42 -10.52 18.01
N HIS A 19 -19.28 -9.51 18.02
CA HIS A 19 -20.33 -9.39 17.02
C HIS A 19 -19.64 -9.38 15.64
N PRO A 20 -20.18 -10.08 14.62
CA PRO A 20 -19.59 -10.04 13.29
C PRO A 20 -19.46 -8.58 12.87
N ALA A 21 -18.23 -8.15 12.59
CA ALA A 21 -17.98 -6.82 12.08
C ALA A 21 -18.70 -6.71 10.73
N ALA A 22 -19.81 -5.98 10.70
CA ALA A 22 -20.54 -5.70 9.48
C ALA A 22 -19.72 -4.69 8.66
N ALA A 23 -18.77 -5.19 7.87
CA ALA A 23 -18.03 -4.37 6.92
C ALA A 23 -18.97 -3.99 5.77
N VAL A 24 -19.46 -2.75 5.79
CA VAL A 24 -20.22 -2.20 4.66
C VAL A 24 -19.24 -1.97 3.50
N LEU A 25 -19.26 -2.87 2.52
CA LEU A 25 -18.51 -2.75 1.26
C LEU A 25 -19.08 -1.70 0.30
N ASN A 26 -19.94 -0.80 0.78
CA ASN A 26 -20.51 0.27 -0.01
C ASN A 26 -19.73 1.57 0.25
N SER A 27 -18.94 2.00 -0.74
CA SER A 27 -18.38 3.35 -0.77
C SER A 27 -19.27 4.24 -1.64
N PRO A 28 -19.92 5.27 -1.07
CA PRO A 28 -20.82 6.16 -1.82
C PRO A 28 -20.11 6.94 -2.94
N GLY A 29 -18.78 7.08 -2.88
CA GLY A 29 -17.98 7.84 -3.84
C GLY A 29 -17.49 7.00 -5.02
N PHE A 30 -17.96 7.29 -6.23
CA PHE A 30 -17.51 6.61 -7.47
C PHE A 30 -16.06 6.97 -7.88
N ASN A 31 -15.55 8.10 -7.38
CA ASN A 31 -14.20 8.62 -7.64
C ASN A 31 -13.09 7.90 -6.85
N VAL A 32 -13.44 7.04 -5.91
CA VAL A 32 -12.49 6.37 -5.00
C VAL A 32 -12.14 5.00 -5.60
N PRO A 33 -10.87 4.75 -6.02
CA PRO A 33 -10.42 3.40 -6.34
C PRO A 33 -10.63 2.45 -5.16
N ARG A 34 -11.13 1.25 -5.44
CA ARG A 34 -11.54 0.24 -4.44
C ARG A 34 -10.54 -0.93 -4.32
N SER A 35 -9.34 -0.79 -4.87
CA SER A 35 -8.30 -1.82 -4.74
C SER A 35 -7.68 -1.79 -3.35
N VAL A 36 -7.15 -2.94 -2.91
CA VAL A 36 -6.39 -3.05 -1.66
C VAL A 36 -5.22 -2.06 -1.65
N ASP A 37 -4.49 -1.94 -2.75
CA ASP A 37 -3.39 -0.98 -2.90
C ASP A 37 -3.84 0.47 -2.67
N ALA A 38 -5.03 0.85 -3.14
CA ALA A 38 -5.56 2.19 -2.95
C ALA A 38 -5.98 2.44 -1.50
N ALA A 39 -6.54 1.42 -0.82
CA ALA A 39 -6.87 1.50 0.60
C ALA A 39 -5.61 1.67 1.46
N LEU A 40 -4.60 0.83 1.24
CA LEU A 40 -3.30 0.90 1.94
C LEU A 40 -2.58 2.22 1.70
N ARG A 41 -2.59 2.72 0.47
CA ARG A 41 -1.98 4.01 0.16
C ARG A 41 -2.66 5.13 0.97
N ARG A 42 -3.99 5.20 0.93
CA ARG A 42 -4.76 6.25 1.62
C ARG A 42 -4.76 6.15 3.13
N SER A 43 -4.46 5.00 3.71
CA SER A 43 -4.30 4.88 5.15
C SER A 43 -2.96 5.39 5.66
N THR A 44 -1.97 5.55 4.77
CA THR A 44 -0.65 6.06 5.15
C THR A 44 -0.78 7.56 5.47
N PRO A 45 -0.39 8.00 6.68
CA PRO A 45 -0.47 9.41 7.05
C PRO A 45 0.44 10.25 6.14
N ALA A 46 -0.16 11.20 5.44
CA ALA A 46 0.58 12.12 4.56
C ALA A 46 1.55 12.96 5.39
N PHE A 47 2.82 12.98 4.98
CA PHE A 47 3.88 13.78 5.61
C PHE A 47 4.45 14.82 4.63
N ASN A 48 4.76 14.39 3.40
CA ASN A 48 5.38 15.21 2.39
C ASN A 48 4.34 15.71 1.37
N PRO A 49 4.07 17.02 1.28
CA PRO A 49 3.05 17.56 0.40
C PRO A 49 3.36 17.35 -1.10
N ASP A 50 4.64 17.28 -1.47
CA ASP A 50 5.03 17.06 -2.87
C ASP A 50 4.76 15.60 -3.28
N VAL A 51 5.04 14.65 -2.38
CA VAL A 51 4.72 13.23 -2.60
C VAL A 51 3.21 13.00 -2.61
N GLU A 52 2.47 13.65 -1.70
CA GLU A 52 1.00 13.60 -1.68
C GLU A 52 0.40 14.19 -2.99
N ALA A 53 0.97 15.28 -3.51
CA ALA A 53 0.56 15.85 -4.78
C ALA A 53 0.80 14.88 -5.95
N LEU A 54 1.96 14.21 -5.98
CA LEU A 54 2.27 13.17 -6.96
C LEU A 54 1.25 12.03 -6.90
N GLN A 55 0.94 11.52 -5.70
CA GLN A 55 -0.12 10.53 -5.51
C GLN A 55 -1.46 10.99 -6.08
N LYS A 56 -1.94 12.17 -5.68
CA LYS A 56 -3.25 12.69 -6.10
C LYS A 56 -3.36 12.80 -7.62
N ARG A 57 -2.29 13.24 -8.29
CA ARG A 57 -2.23 13.31 -9.76
C ARG A 57 -2.31 11.94 -10.39
N MET A 58 -1.56 10.96 -9.89
CA MET A 58 -1.63 9.60 -10.42
C MET A 58 -2.99 8.94 -10.16
N GLU A 59 -3.62 9.20 -9.01
CA GLU A 59 -5.00 8.78 -8.74
C GLU A 59 -6.01 9.41 -9.69
N ASN A 60 -5.82 10.70 -10.03
CA ASN A 60 -6.66 11.38 -11.01
C ASN A 60 -6.49 10.74 -12.40
N ILE A 61 -5.25 10.48 -12.85
CA ILE A 61 -5.02 9.79 -14.13
C ILE A 61 -5.69 8.40 -14.12
N ALA A 62 -5.57 7.63 -13.03
CA ALA A 62 -6.25 6.35 -12.89
C ALA A 62 -7.78 6.49 -13.02
N PHE A 63 -8.36 7.55 -12.46
CA PHE A 63 -9.78 7.86 -12.59
C PHE A 63 -10.14 8.23 -14.04
N LEU A 64 -9.39 9.13 -14.68
CA LEU A 64 -9.62 9.57 -16.06
C LEU A 64 -9.54 8.40 -17.06
N LEU A 65 -8.66 7.42 -16.82
CA LEU A 65 -8.57 6.19 -17.60
C LEU A 65 -9.83 5.32 -17.52
N ARG A 66 -10.69 5.48 -16.51
CA ARG A 66 -11.96 4.71 -16.40
C ARG A 66 -13.08 5.28 -17.26
N ILE A 67 -12.96 6.50 -17.78
CA ILE A 67 -14.02 7.16 -18.57
C ILE A 67 -14.13 6.48 -19.95
N PRO A 68 -15.24 5.82 -20.31
CA PRO A 68 -15.29 4.91 -21.47
C PRO A 68 -15.33 5.60 -22.85
N GLN A 69 -15.83 6.83 -22.95
CA GLN A 69 -16.10 7.49 -24.23
C GLN A 69 -14.84 8.14 -24.84
N ARG A 70 -14.56 9.40 -24.53
CA ARG A 70 -13.35 10.10 -24.97
C ARG A 70 -12.41 10.24 -23.78
N LYS A 71 -11.29 9.52 -23.80
CA LYS A 71 -10.25 9.66 -22.77
C LYS A 71 -9.72 11.10 -22.77
N PRO A 72 -9.69 11.78 -21.61
CA PRO A 72 -9.17 13.13 -21.51
C PRO A 72 -7.63 13.13 -21.46
N TRP A 73 -6.99 12.76 -22.58
CA TRP A 73 -5.53 12.66 -22.73
C TRP A 73 -4.80 13.96 -22.39
N GLY A 74 -5.37 15.12 -22.74
CA GLY A 74 -4.79 16.42 -22.40
C GLY A 74 -4.71 16.67 -20.88
N SER A 75 -5.76 16.30 -20.14
CA SER A 75 -5.75 16.39 -18.67
C SER A 75 -4.74 15.44 -18.05
N MET A 76 -4.64 14.21 -18.57
CA MET A 76 -3.64 13.25 -18.11
C MET A 76 -2.21 13.76 -18.38
N ALA A 77 -1.97 14.34 -19.56
CA ALA A 77 -0.67 14.93 -19.91
C ALA A 77 -0.29 16.08 -18.97
N ALA A 78 -1.23 16.97 -18.64
CA ALA A 78 -1.00 18.06 -17.70
C ALA A 78 -0.64 17.56 -16.29
N ASP A 79 -1.30 16.49 -15.81
CA ASP A 79 -0.95 15.87 -14.53
C ASP A 79 0.43 15.22 -14.56
N ILE A 80 0.81 14.58 -15.67
CA ILE A 80 2.15 14.00 -15.84
C ILE A 80 3.22 15.09 -15.86
N GLU A 81 3.01 16.18 -16.59
CA GLU A 81 3.94 17.31 -16.65
C GLU A 81 4.13 17.94 -15.26
N ALA A 82 3.03 18.21 -14.55
CA ALA A 82 3.09 18.74 -13.20
C ALA A 82 3.76 17.77 -12.21
N SER A 83 3.61 16.46 -12.42
CA SER A 83 4.29 15.42 -11.65
C SER A 83 5.79 15.39 -11.93
N LEU A 84 6.20 15.50 -13.19
CA LEU A 84 7.61 15.54 -13.60
C LEU A 84 8.34 16.76 -13.01
N LYS A 85 7.67 17.92 -12.93
CA LYS A 85 8.21 19.13 -12.29
C LYS A 85 8.60 18.92 -10.82
N LEU A 86 7.89 18.06 -10.09
CA LEU A 86 8.24 17.74 -8.70
C LEU A 86 9.62 17.05 -8.59
N PHE A 87 10.02 16.31 -9.63
CA PHE A 87 11.32 15.63 -9.67
C PHE A 87 12.49 16.57 -9.98
N GLU A 88 12.26 17.85 -10.30
CA GLU A 88 13.32 18.86 -10.47
C GLU A 88 13.99 19.19 -9.12
N ASP A 89 13.24 19.14 -8.01
CA ASP A 89 13.75 19.32 -6.64
C ASP A 89 13.66 18.00 -5.86
N ARG A 90 14.49 17.03 -6.26
CA ARG A 90 14.55 15.71 -5.63
C ARG A 90 14.74 15.74 -4.10
N PRO A 91 15.58 16.63 -3.53
CA PRO A 91 15.71 16.73 -2.07
C PRO A 91 14.37 17.01 -1.36
N ARG A 92 13.45 17.77 -1.97
CA ARG A 92 12.11 17.95 -1.40
C ARG A 92 11.32 16.66 -1.36
N LEU A 93 11.37 15.85 -2.42
CA LEU A 93 10.67 14.57 -2.48
C LEU A 93 11.21 13.54 -1.48
N LEU A 94 12.46 13.66 -1.02
CA LEU A 94 13.05 12.78 0.00
C LEU A 94 12.84 13.27 1.45
N ARG A 95 12.22 14.44 1.66
CA ARG A 95 11.97 14.97 3.00
C ARG A 95 11.13 13.98 3.83
N GLY A 96 11.61 13.69 5.04
CA GLY A 96 10.96 12.74 5.96
C GLY A 96 11.52 11.32 5.88
N VAL A 97 12.28 10.97 4.83
CA VAL A 97 12.94 9.67 4.75
C VAL A 97 14.07 9.61 5.79
N PRO A 98 14.12 8.58 6.67
CA PRO A 98 15.21 8.41 7.61
C PRO A 98 16.55 8.25 6.91
N LEU A 99 17.63 8.81 7.48
CA LEU A 99 18.98 8.72 6.90
C LEU A 99 19.43 7.27 6.66
N SER A 100 19.03 6.34 7.53
CA SER A 100 19.32 4.91 7.39
C SER A 100 18.63 4.24 6.20
N GLN A 101 17.61 4.88 5.62
CA GLN A 101 16.81 4.38 4.50
C GLN A 101 16.90 5.29 3.27
N LEU A 102 17.82 6.26 3.26
CA LEU A 102 17.91 7.27 2.20
C LEU A 102 18.15 6.64 0.82
N ALA A 103 19.05 5.65 0.72
CA ALA A 103 19.30 4.90 -0.51
C ALA A 103 18.06 4.15 -1.04
N VAL A 104 17.20 3.66 -0.13
CA VAL A 104 15.93 3.03 -0.51
C VAL A 104 14.97 4.08 -1.06
N GLY A 105 14.87 5.24 -0.42
CA GLY A 105 14.08 6.37 -0.90
C GLY A 105 14.54 6.87 -2.28
N GLU A 106 15.84 6.99 -2.50
CA GLU A 106 16.43 7.37 -3.79
C GLU A 106 16.08 6.38 -4.90
N ALA A 107 16.22 5.07 -4.62
CA ALA A 107 15.87 4.03 -5.57
C ALA A 107 14.36 4.04 -5.93
N LEU A 108 13.49 4.32 -4.95
CA LEU A 108 12.05 4.46 -5.18
C LEU A 108 11.74 5.67 -6.06
N LEU A 109 12.43 6.80 -5.88
CA LEU A 109 12.27 7.97 -6.73
C LEU A 109 12.77 7.72 -8.15
N ASP A 110 13.87 6.98 -8.33
CA ASP A 110 14.37 6.63 -9.65
C ASP A 110 13.40 5.72 -10.41
N ASP A 111 12.86 4.71 -9.71
CA ASP A 111 11.82 3.83 -10.26
C ASP A 111 10.55 4.62 -10.62
N ALA A 112 10.09 5.51 -9.74
CA ALA A 112 8.93 6.37 -10.00
C ALA A 112 9.16 7.29 -11.20
N ALA A 113 10.32 7.94 -11.30
CA ALA A 113 10.66 8.83 -12.40
C ALA A 113 10.73 8.07 -13.74
N ALA A 114 11.34 6.88 -13.76
CA ALA A 114 11.40 6.04 -14.95
C ALA A 114 10.01 5.61 -15.42
N ARG A 115 9.14 5.17 -14.51
CA ARG A 115 7.76 4.78 -14.80
C ARG A 115 6.90 5.95 -15.24
N LEU A 116 7.12 7.13 -14.68
CA LEU A 116 6.41 8.35 -15.07
C LEU A 116 6.75 8.77 -16.51
N LYS A 117 8.02 8.63 -16.94
CA LYS A 117 8.41 8.83 -18.35
C LYS A 117 7.78 7.80 -19.29
N GLN A 118 7.65 6.55 -18.86
CA GLN A 118 6.94 5.53 -19.63
C GLN A 118 5.43 5.81 -19.70
N LEU A 119 4.83 6.31 -18.62
CA LEU A 119 3.44 6.76 -18.59
C LEU A 119 3.23 7.94 -19.55
N GLU A 120 4.15 8.90 -19.56
CA GLU A 120 4.13 10.03 -20.50
C GLU A 120 4.08 9.55 -21.95
N LEU A 121 4.93 8.58 -22.32
CA LEU A 121 4.90 7.99 -23.65
C LEU A 121 3.55 7.32 -23.93
N ALA A 122 3.05 6.48 -23.02
CA ALA A 122 1.77 5.79 -23.18
C ALA A 122 0.60 6.75 -23.38
N VAL A 123 0.57 7.86 -22.63
CA VAL A 123 -0.45 8.92 -22.77
C VAL A 123 -0.32 9.66 -24.10
N ARG A 124 0.90 10.02 -24.52
CA ARG A 124 1.14 10.65 -25.83
C ARG A 124 0.68 9.78 -26.99
N THR A 125 0.95 8.47 -26.91
CA THR A 125 0.55 7.48 -27.93
C THR A 125 -0.86 6.93 -27.71
N GLN A 126 -1.61 7.46 -26.73
CA GLN A 126 -2.99 7.09 -26.42
C GLN A 126 -3.20 5.58 -26.19
N GLN A 127 -2.31 4.96 -25.42
CA GLN A 127 -2.32 3.54 -25.10
C GLN A 127 -2.91 3.31 -23.69
N PRO A 128 -4.23 3.07 -23.55
CA PRO A 128 -4.90 3.05 -22.24
C PRO A 128 -4.44 1.89 -21.34
N ASP A 129 -4.23 0.70 -21.90
CA ASP A 129 -3.82 -0.47 -21.12
C ASP A 129 -2.42 -0.29 -20.54
N PHE A 130 -1.48 0.17 -21.38
CA PHE A 130 -0.12 0.50 -20.96
C PHE A 130 -0.11 1.65 -19.94
N ALA A 131 -0.90 2.71 -20.16
CA ALA A 131 -1.03 3.81 -19.21
C ALA A 131 -1.54 3.33 -17.84
N GLY A 132 -2.56 2.46 -17.82
CA GLY A 132 -3.10 1.89 -16.58
C GLY A 132 -2.04 1.12 -15.77
N VAL A 133 -1.24 0.29 -16.43
CA VAL A 133 -0.14 -0.43 -15.76
C VAL A 133 0.90 0.55 -15.20
N ARG A 134 1.31 1.55 -15.98
CA ARG A 134 2.34 2.51 -15.53
C ARG A 134 1.87 3.40 -14.39
N VAL A 135 0.61 3.85 -14.40
CA VAL A 135 0.01 4.56 -13.25
C VAL A 135 0.05 3.70 -11.99
N SER A 136 -0.33 2.43 -12.09
CA SER A 136 -0.27 1.49 -10.96
C SER A 136 1.15 1.33 -10.42
N ASP A 137 2.13 1.22 -11.31
CA ASP A 137 3.53 1.07 -10.92
C ASP A 137 4.09 2.32 -10.22
N VAL A 138 3.83 3.54 -10.75
CA VAL A 138 4.23 4.79 -10.09
C VAL A 138 3.60 4.88 -8.71
N LEU A 139 2.30 4.59 -8.60
CA LEU A 139 1.56 4.61 -7.35
C LEU A 139 2.11 3.64 -6.30
N LYS A 140 2.66 2.49 -6.71
CA LYS A 140 3.32 1.53 -5.80
C LYS A 140 4.64 2.09 -5.26
N ALA A 141 5.45 2.73 -6.11
CA ALA A 141 6.68 3.38 -5.68
C ALA A 141 6.40 4.54 -4.71
N VAL A 142 5.41 5.37 -5.03
CA VAL A 142 4.94 6.49 -4.18
C VAL A 142 4.44 5.99 -2.84
N ALA A 143 3.55 4.98 -2.81
CA ALA A 143 3.04 4.43 -1.55
C ALA A 143 4.15 3.88 -0.64
N ARG A 144 5.20 3.27 -1.22
CA ARG A 144 6.35 2.81 -0.45
C ARG A 144 7.16 3.98 0.11
N LEU A 145 7.37 5.03 -0.68
CA LEU A 145 8.07 6.23 -0.24
C LEU A 145 7.33 6.93 0.91
N GLU A 146 6.00 7.07 0.81
CA GLU A 146 5.17 7.64 1.86
C GLU A 146 5.27 6.85 3.17
N VAL A 147 5.33 5.51 3.10
CA VAL A 147 5.56 4.68 4.29
C VAL A 147 6.91 4.98 4.95
N LEU A 148 7.97 5.26 4.17
CA LEU A 148 9.27 5.67 4.74
C LEU A 148 9.19 7.05 5.39
N GLN A 149 8.33 7.93 4.90
CA GLN A 149 8.19 9.32 5.38
C GLN A 149 7.18 9.47 6.53
N ALA A 150 6.32 8.48 6.73
CA ALA A 150 5.22 8.57 7.66
C ALA A 150 5.73 8.70 9.12
N PRO A 151 5.21 9.66 9.91
CA PRO A 151 5.68 9.95 11.26
C PRO A 151 5.17 8.96 12.33
N GLY A 152 4.62 7.81 11.93
CA GLY A 152 3.87 6.90 12.81
C GLY A 152 2.36 7.21 12.82
N LEU A 153 1.68 6.96 13.94
CA LEU A 153 0.23 7.19 14.03
C LEU A 153 -0.09 8.70 14.10
N PRO A 154 -1.07 9.21 13.33
CA PRO A 154 -1.43 10.62 13.33
C PRO A 154 -2.35 11.02 14.50
N TYR A 155 -2.62 10.07 15.42
CA TYR A 155 -3.49 10.25 16.58
C TYR A 155 -2.95 9.46 17.77
N THR A 156 -3.37 9.85 18.97
CA THR A 156 -3.07 9.14 20.21
C THR A 156 -4.14 8.10 20.52
N LEU A 157 -3.73 6.95 21.04
CA LEU A 157 -4.66 5.91 21.49
C LEU A 157 -5.20 6.20 22.90
N PRO A 158 -6.46 5.82 23.19
CA PRO A 158 -6.96 5.76 24.56
C PRO A 158 -6.02 4.99 25.49
N LYS A 159 -5.85 5.50 26.72
CA LYS A 159 -4.85 4.98 27.67
C LYS A 159 -5.04 3.51 28.01
N ASP A 160 -6.29 3.12 28.20
CA ASP A 160 -6.73 1.75 28.47
C ASP A 160 -6.34 0.79 27.35
N LEU A 161 -6.53 1.17 26.08
CA LEU A 161 -6.11 0.35 24.95
C LEU A 161 -4.58 0.31 24.82
N ALA A 162 -3.92 1.46 25.00
CA ALA A 162 -2.48 1.59 24.84
C ALA A 162 -1.66 0.84 25.90
N SER A 163 -2.19 0.66 27.11
CA SER A 163 -1.54 -0.11 28.18
C SER A 163 -1.86 -1.60 28.16
N THR A 164 -3.03 -1.98 27.63
CA THR A 164 -3.52 -3.36 27.68
C THR A 164 -3.06 -4.18 26.48
N TYR A 165 -2.98 -3.58 25.29
CA TYR A 165 -2.75 -4.32 24.05
C TYR A 165 -1.47 -3.91 23.33
N PRO A 166 -0.76 -4.85 22.69
CA PRO A 166 0.28 -4.51 21.74
C PRO A 166 -0.30 -3.72 20.57
N ARG A 167 0.50 -2.85 19.96
CA ARG A 167 0.07 -2.04 18.81
C ARG A 167 1.10 -2.01 17.70
N LEU A 168 0.63 -1.95 16.46
CA LEU A 168 1.41 -1.68 15.28
C LEU A 168 1.28 -0.19 14.92
N ALA A 169 2.29 0.62 15.26
CA ALA A 169 2.31 2.05 14.93
C ALA A 169 2.91 2.31 13.53
N GLY A 170 2.40 1.62 12.52
CA GLY A 170 2.96 1.64 11.17
C GLY A 170 2.40 0.54 10.27
N ARG A 171 3.21 0.08 9.32
CA ARG A 171 2.88 -1.02 8.42
C ARG A 171 3.89 -2.15 8.56
N ALA A 172 3.41 -3.39 8.51
CA ALA A 172 4.25 -4.58 8.57
C ALA A 172 3.93 -5.54 7.43
N ILE A 173 4.91 -6.36 7.06
CA ILE A 173 4.78 -7.43 6.08
C ILE A 173 4.98 -8.76 6.80
N VAL A 174 3.99 -9.64 6.75
CA VAL A 174 4.05 -11.01 7.25
C VAL A 174 4.20 -11.96 6.07
N ARG A 175 5.22 -12.81 6.10
CA ARG A 175 5.44 -13.86 5.10
C ARG A 175 5.15 -15.21 5.71
N LEU A 176 4.17 -15.90 5.15
CA LEU A 176 3.80 -17.25 5.52
C LEU A 176 4.38 -18.20 4.48
N THR A 177 5.27 -19.11 4.91
CA THR A 177 5.75 -20.21 4.08
C THR A 177 4.84 -21.40 4.31
N LEU A 178 4.20 -21.88 3.25
CA LEU A 178 3.21 -22.94 3.27
C LEU A 178 3.78 -24.16 2.56
N GLU A 179 3.53 -25.34 3.11
CA GLU A 179 3.85 -26.62 2.48
C GLU A 179 2.65 -27.55 2.68
N LYS A 180 2.33 -28.37 1.68
CA LYS A 180 1.30 -29.40 1.88
C LYS A 180 1.85 -30.48 2.79
N SER A 181 1.02 -30.98 3.70
CA SER A 181 1.41 -32.03 4.66
C SER A 181 1.83 -33.35 3.98
N ASP A 182 1.34 -33.61 2.77
CA ASP A 182 1.71 -34.76 1.95
C ASP A 182 3.03 -34.57 1.15
N GLY A 183 3.68 -33.41 1.28
CA GLY A 183 4.93 -33.07 0.60
C GLY A 183 4.80 -32.91 -0.92
N ALA A 184 3.57 -32.83 -1.45
CA ALA A 184 3.32 -32.71 -2.88
C ALA A 184 3.81 -31.36 -3.45
N LEU A 185 4.28 -31.40 -4.69
CA LEU A 185 4.65 -30.21 -5.47
C LEU A 185 3.37 -29.48 -5.94
N ALA A 186 2.82 -28.64 -5.07
CA ALA A 186 1.50 -28.03 -5.27
C ALA A 186 1.53 -26.50 -5.52
N PHE A 187 2.70 -25.88 -5.42
CA PHE A 187 2.86 -24.44 -5.61
C PHE A 187 3.70 -24.17 -6.86
N VAL A 188 3.61 -22.98 -7.43
CA VAL A 188 4.40 -22.57 -8.59
C VAL A 188 5.56 -21.69 -8.13
N ASP A 189 6.77 -22.04 -8.55
CA ASP A 189 7.94 -21.20 -8.35
C ASP A 189 7.86 -20.00 -9.32
N ALA A 190 7.65 -18.81 -8.76
CA ALA A 190 7.52 -17.57 -9.54
C ALA A 190 8.81 -17.15 -10.28
N LYS A 191 9.98 -17.70 -9.92
CA LYS A 191 11.27 -17.42 -10.56
C LYS A 191 11.70 -18.52 -11.53
N ALA A 192 11.53 -19.79 -11.15
CA ALA A 192 11.95 -20.93 -11.94
C ALA A 192 10.86 -21.49 -12.87
N GLY A 193 9.59 -21.12 -12.68
CA GLY A 193 8.47 -21.52 -13.53
C GLY A 193 7.99 -22.97 -13.37
N GLY A 194 8.56 -23.73 -12.43
CA GLY A 194 8.22 -25.12 -12.14
C GLY A 194 7.36 -25.29 -10.87
N LEU A 195 6.92 -26.52 -10.60
CA LEU A 195 6.23 -26.83 -9.35
C LEU A 195 7.22 -26.95 -8.18
N THR A 196 6.83 -26.42 -7.03
CA THR A 196 7.60 -26.45 -5.79
C THR A 196 6.74 -26.94 -4.62
N LYS A 197 7.40 -27.45 -3.59
CA LYS A 197 6.76 -27.92 -2.35
C LYS A 197 6.24 -26.76 -1.50
N GLN A 198 6.88 -25.59 -1.63
CA GLN A 198 6.63 -24.45 -0.75
C GLN A 198 6.03 -23.27 -1.50
N GLY A 199 4.92 -22.75 -1.00
CA GLY A 199 4.33 -21.47 -1.41
C GLY A 199 4.65 -20.39 -0.39
N VAL A 200 4.75 -19.14 -0.84
CA VAL A 200 4.85 -17.98 0.06
C VAL A 200 3.63 -17.10 -0.12
N VAL A 201 2.93 -16.84 0.98
CA VAL A 201 1.85 -15.84 1.04
C VAL A 201 2.38 -14.62 1.80
N GLU A 202 2.31 -13.46 1.17
CA GLU A 202 2.68 -12.19 1.78
C GLU A 202 1.40 -11.43 2.20
N LEU A 203 1.31 -11.08 3.47
CA LEU A 203 0.22 -10.31 4.06
C LEU A 203 0.75 -8.94 4.46
N THR A 204 0.04 -7.88 4.07
CA THR A 204 0.33 -6.52 4.54
C THR A 204 -0.59 -6.20 5.70
N LEU A 205 -0.01 -5.95 6.87
CA LEU A 205 -0.71 -5.52 8.07
C LEU A 205 -0.66 -3.99 8.18
N ASP A 206 -1.82 -3.37 8.33
CA ASP A 206 -1.98 -1.91 8.29
C ASP A 206 -2.37 -1.33 9.66
N GLY A 207 -1.34 -0.99 10.44
CA GLY A 207 -1.53 -0.38 11.74
C GLY A 207 -1.92 1.09 11.70
N TYR A 208 -1.76 1.79 10.56
CA TYR A 208 -2.19 3.18 10.44
C TYR A 208 -3.71 3.34 10.57
N SER A 209 -4.48 2.46 9.92
CA SER A 209 -5.94 2.43 10.02
C SER A 209 -6.41 1.85 11.34
N ALA A 210 -5.80 0.75 11.78
CA ALA A 210 -6.24 0.00 12.94
C ALA A 210 -5.02 -0.54 13.72
N PRO A 211 -4.45 0.23 14.66
CA PRO A 211 -3.16 -0.10 15.27
C PRO A 211 -3.21 -1.30 16.24
N ILE A 212 -4.40 -1.68 16.74
CA ILE A 212 -4.56 -2.82 17.66
C ILE A 212 -4.81 -4.13 16.90
N SER A 213 -5.69 -4.11 15.89
CA SER A 213 -5.98 -5.30 15.07
C SER A 213 -5.02 -5.48 13.88
N ALA A 214 -4.34 -4.40 13.47
CA ALA A 214 -3.46 -4.31 12.31
C ALA A 214 -4.15 -4.53 10.94
N GLY A 215 -5.42 -4.12 10.84
CA GLY A 215 -6.28 -4.31 9.68
C GLY A 215 -7.39 -5.32 9.98
#